data_AF-A0A3E2YHU9-F1
#
_entry.id   AF-A0A3E2YHU9-F1
#
_cell.length_a   1.000
_cell.length_b   1.000
_cell.length_c   1.000
_cell.angle_alpha   90.00
_cell.angle_beta   90.00
_cell.angle_gamma   90.00
#
_symmetry.space_group_name_H-M   'P 1'
#
loop_
_entity.id
_entity.type
_entity.pdbx_description
1 polymer ?
#
loop_
_entity_poly.entity_id
_entity_poly.type
_entity_poly.pdbx_seq_one_letter_code
_entity_poly.pdbx_strand_id
1 'polypeptide(L)'
;MARQERPVDPTAGPVQALAYELRKLRAEAGNPTYRQLARSAGYGATTLSEAAGGARLPTLEVLLAYVGACGGDPDEWRRRWHEAAARARPTEPVRQAAGERAGHPEEGGGAGESGPDRPAVAPSAGRQPGSGTPRPRRRWVVPVVAVAAAIGTVVTVVGLPDDGPTGPGAARCPAVPDGTAFTAVTYGGGAHVRAGAARDASVLTTIPPDCTVGFTGFCVGEKVYDNTGGMPDVRWFKVAGGGVVSSAVLHGNPPRDLRASDCRQGRPTSTGLELSVVTGAGRSGAVTLRATGRDLYVVGFTTSAGDPASPGERTWRQVALADVRDPAVGASARLDALPGPSARGPVVLVAAACLGGDSPTGLVRARQVRPEDPREAVPVTLDQRQQAEAARSACRYPSRG
;
A
#
# COMPACT_ATOMS: atom_id res chain seq x y z
N MET A 1 14.13 -3.79 -25.20
CA MET A 1 13.81 -4.23 -23.83
C MET A 1 14.25 -3.17 -22.84
N ALA A 2 13.43 -2.83 -21.85
CA ALA A 2 13.90 -2.10 -20.66
C ALA A 2 14.58 -3.08 -19.70
N ARG A 3 15.55 -2.62 -18.90
CA ARG A 3 16.14 -3.41 -17.83
C ARG A 3 15.05 -3.64 -16.76
N GLN A 4 14.78 -4.89 -16.40
CA GLN A 4 13.85 -5.20 -15.31
C GLN A 4 14.33 -4.55 -14.01
N GLU A 5 13.40 -3.97 -13.27
CA GLU A 5 13.68 -3.36 -11.97
C GLU A 5 14.01 -4.46 -10.95
N ARG A 6 15.07 -4.27 -10.16
CA ARG A 6 15.40 -5.19 -9.06
C ARG A 6 14.21 -5.29 -8.10
N PRO A 7 13.82 -6.50 -7.64
CA PRO A 7 12.81 -6.64 -6.59
C PRO A 7 13.13 -5.80 -5.36
N VAL A 8 12.08 -5.29 -4.71
CA VAL A 8 12.15 -4.61 -3.42
C VAL A 8 11.33 -5.46 -2.45
N ASP A 9 11.96 -5.90 -1.38
CA ASP A 9 11.32 -6.62 -0.29
C ASP A 9 10.68 -5.62 0.68
N PRO A 10 9.33 -5.54 0.77
CA PRO A 10 8.65 -4.60 1.67
C PRO A 10 8.85 -4.93 3.16
N THR A 11 9.38 -6.09 3.51
CA THR A 11 9.66 -6.49 4.90
C THR A 11 11.06 -6.08 5.38
N ALA A 12 11.99 -5.78 4.46
CA ALA A 12 13.38 -5.43 4.78
C ALA A 12 13.57 -4.06 5.47
N GLY A 13 12.53 -3.23 5.54
CA GLY A 13 12.56 -1.97 6.28
C GLY A 13 11.54 -0.92 5.81
N PRO A 14 11.40 0.21 6.53
CA PRO A 14 10.40 1.24 6.24
C PRO A 14 10.64 1.95 4.90
N VAL A 15 11.90 2.08 4.47
CA VAL A 15 12.26 2.68 3.17
C VAL A 15 11.86 1.76 2.02
N GLN A 16 12.06 0.46 2.19
CA GLN A 16 11.74 -0.58 1.21
C GLN A 16 10.22 -0.77 1.12
N ALA A 17 9.50 -0.73 2.24
CA ALA A 17 8.03 -0.70 2.27
C ALA A 17 7.47 0.51 1.51
N LEU A 18 8.00 1.72 1.76
CA LEU A 18 7.57 2.93 1.05
C LEU A 18 7.86 2.87 -0.46
N ALA A 19 9.03 2.34 -0.85
CA ALA A 19 9.40 2.19 -2.26
C ALA A 19 8.58 1.09 -2.98
N TYR A 20 8.22 0.02 -2.28
CA TYR A 20 7.28 -1.00 -2.77
C TYR A 20 5.90 -0.38 -3.03
N GLU A 21 5.38 0.38 -2.06
CA GLU A 21 4.10 1.09 -2.21
C GLU A 21 4.16 2.16 -3.33
N LEU A 22 5.30 2.84 -3.55
CA LEU A 22 5.45 3.77 -4.69
C LEU A 22 5.38 3.04 -6.04
N ARG A 23 6.00 1.87 -6.17
CA ARG A 23 5.90 1.05 -7.40
C ARG A 23 4.48 0.52 -7.61
N LYS A 24 3.82 0.12 -6.53
CA LYS A 24 2.41 -0.25 -6.51
C LYS A 24 1.52 0.90 -7.01
N LEU A 25 1.68 2.11 -6.47
CA LEU A 25 0.96 3.31 -6.93
C LEU A 25 1.21 3.57 -8.42
N ARG A 26 2.46 3.45 -8.89
CA ARG A 26 2.77 3.57 -10.32
C ARG A 26 2.09 2.48 -11.15
N ALA A 27 2.06 1.22 -10.69
CA ALA A 27 1.34 0.16 -11.37
C ALA A 27 -0.18 0.41 -11.39
N GLU A 28 -0.73 0.92 -10.29
CA GLU A 28 -2.13 1.34 -10.15
C GLU A 28 -2.47 2.48 -11.13
N ALA A 29 -1.57 3.43 -11.34
CA ALA A 29 -1.63 4.48 -12.38
C ALA A 29 -1.38 4.01 -13.83
N GLY A 30 -1.52 2.72 -14.12
CA GLY A 30 -1.32 2.13 -15.45
C GLY A 30 0.14 1.80 -15.81
N ASN A 31 1.03 1.75 -14.82
CA ASN A 31 2.46 1.44 -14.95
C ASN A 31 3.24 2.28 -16.00
N PRO A 32 3.15 3.63 -15.98
CA PRO A 32 3.96 4.46 -16.86
C PRO A 32 5.45 4.20 -16.62
N THR A 33 6.25 4.16 -17.69
CA THR A 33 7.71 4.12 -17.58
C THR A 33 8.21 5.41 -16.91
N TYR A 34 9.36 5.35 -16.23
CA TYR A 34 9.97 6.54 -15.64
C TYR A 34 10.21 7.69 -16.64
N ARG A 35 10.30 7.40 -17.96
CA ARG A 35 10.36 8.43 -19.02
C ARG A 35 9.01 9.07 -19.34
N GLN A 36 7.90 8.34 -19.19
CA GLN A 36 6.56 8.91 -19.30
C GLN A 36 6.25 9.75 -18.05
N LEU A 37 6.52 9.18 -16.86
CA LEU A 37 6.29 9.83 -15.56
C LEU A 37 7.11 11.12 -15.39
N ALA A 38 8.35 11.17 -15.90
CA ALA A 38 9.19 12.37 -15.89
C ALA A 38 8.55 13.59 -16.57
N ARG A 39 7.62 13.39 -17.51
CA ARG A 39 6.97 14.50 -18.25
C ARG A 39 5.84 15.17 -17.45
N SER A 40 5.27 14.49 -16.46
CA SER A 40 4.24 15.02 -15.55
C SER A 40 4.80 15.35 -14.16
N ALA A 41 5.81 14.63 -13.70
CA ALA A 41 6.41 14.84 -12.37
C ALA A 41 7.42 15.99 -12.30
N GLY A 42 7.86 16.58 -13.42
CA GLY A 42 8.93 17.59 -13.45
C GLY A 42 10.34 17.09 -13.09
N TYR A 43 10.46 15.83 -12.67
CA TYR A 43 11.71 15.19 -12.24
C TYR A 43 12.28 14.22 -13.28
N GLY A 44 13.62 14.12 -13.34
CA GLY A 44 14.30 13.22 -14.26
C GLY A 44 13.97 11.75 -14.02
N ALA A 45 13.89 10.96 -15.10
CA ALA A 45 13.55 9.54 -15.04
C ALA A 45 14.48 8.71 -14.12
N THR A 46 15.75 9.08 -14.00
CA THR A 46 16.70 8.47 -13.05
C THR A 46 16.28 8.75 -11.60
N THR A 47 15.96 10.00 -11.26
CA THR A 47 15.51 10.42 -9.92
C THR A 47 14.25 9.69 -9.49
N LEU A 48 13.27 9.55 -10.40
CA LEU A 48 12.04 8.80 -10.15
C LEU A 48 12.31 7.28 -9.98
N SER A 49 13.24 6.72 -10.76
CA SER A 49 13.67 5.33 -10.60
C SER A 49 14.46 5.07 -9.31
N GLU A 50 15.19 6.07 -8.79
CA GLU A 50 15.87 6.01 -7.50
C GLU A 50 14.89 6.14 -6.32
N ALA A 51 13.89 7.02 -6.43
CA ALA A 51 12.84 7.19 -5.43
C ALA A 51 12.03 5.90 -5.21
N ALA A 52 11.70 5.20 -6.30
CA ALA A 52 11.12 3.86 -6.27
C ALA A 52 12.17 2.74 -6.07
N GLY A 53 13.43 3.07 -5.81
CA GLY A 53 14.54 2.13 -5.74
C GLY A 53 14.64 1.35 -4.43
N GLY A 54 14.11 1.90 -3.32
CA GLY A 54 14.17 1.28 -1.98
C GLY A 54 15.53 1.30 -1.30
N ALA A 55 16.57 1.83 -1.96
CA ALA A 55 17.94 1.89 -1.43
C ALA A 55 18.19 3.10 -0.50
N ARG A 56 17.41 4.17 -0.66
CA ARG A 56 17.41 5.40 0.17
C ARG A 56 16.00 5.95 0.22
N LEU A 57 15.65 6.67 1.28
CA LEU A 57 14.41 7.44 1.33
C LEU A 57 14.50 8.59 0.29
N PRO A 58 13.50 8.79 -0.60
CA PRO A 58 13.46 9.97 -1.46
C PRO A 58 13.29 11.25 -0.63
N THR A 59 13.57 12.42 -1.22
CA THR A 59 13.09 13.68 -0.63
C THR A 59 11.56 13.72 -0.69
N LEU A 60 10.93 14.42 0.26
CA LEU A 60 9.48 14.56 0.29
C LEU A 60 8.95 15.14 -1.04
N GLU A 61 9.63 16.14 -1.60
CA GLU A 61 9.23 16.78 -2.86
C GLU A 61 9.23 15.81 -4.05
N VAL A 62 10.30 15.00 -4.22
CA VAL A 62 10.37 13.97 -5.27
C VAL A 62 9.28 12.92 -5.09
N LEU A 63 8.98 12.53 -3.85
CA LEU A 63 7.89 11.60 -3.55
C LEU A 63 6.53 12.21 -3.91
N LEU A 64 6.24 13.44 -3.50
CA LEU A 64 4.95 14.09 -3.80
C LEU A 64 4.77 14.34 -5.31
N ALA A 65 5.84 14.68 -6.02
CA ALA A 65 5.82 14.83 -7.47
C ALA A 65 5.60 13.49 -8.20
N TYR A 66 6.23 12.40 -7.73
CA TYR A 66 5.96 11.03 -8.23
C TYR A 66 4.50 10.64 -8.00
N VAL A 67 3.98 10.90 -6.78
CA VAL A 67 2.63 10.56 -6.34
C VAL A 67 1.57 11.31 -7.13
N GLY A 68 1.70 12.63 -7.27
CA GLY A 68 0.78 13.45 -8.08
C GLY A 68 0.81 13.06 -9.56
N ALA A 69 1.99 12.76 -10.11
CA ALA A 69 2.14 12.23 -11.47
C ALA A 69 1.58 10.80 -11.66
N CYS A 70 1.27 10.10 -10.57
CA CYS A 70 0.53 8.83 -10.53
C CYS A 70 -0.92 8.98 -10.04
N GLY A 71 -1.41 10.20 -9.77
CA GLY A 71 -2.79 10.44 -9.29
C GLY A 71 -3.09 10.03 -7.84
N GLY A 72 -2.07 9.82 -6.99
CA GLY A 72 -2.28 9.54 -5.56
C GLY A 72 -2.45 10.81 -4.70
N ASP A 73 -3.01 10.68 -3.49
CA ASP A 73 -3.21 11.79 -2.53
C ASP A 73 -1.85 12.32 -1.98
N PRO A 74 -1.44 13.57 -2.28
CA PRO A 74 -0.21 14.14 -1.74
C PRO A 74 -0.19 14.22 -0.21
N ASP A 75 -1.33 14.37 0.46
CA ASP A 75 -1.38 14.55 1.90
C ASP A 75 -1.26 13.22 2.65
N GLU A 76 -1.88 12.15 2.16
CA GLU A 76 -1.63 10.78 2.63
C GLU A 76 -0.16 10.39 2.43
N TRP A 77 0.38 10.65 1.24
CA TRP A 77 1.75 10.28 0.93
C TRP A 77 2.79 11.10 1.71
N ARG A 78 2.46 12.33 2.11
CA ARG A 78 3.24 13.11 3.09
C ARG A 78 3.26 12.43 4.46
N ARG A 79 2.12 11.96 4.97
CA ARG A 79 2.04 11.20 6.23
C ARG A 79 2.88 9.91 6.16
N ARG A 80 2.69 9.10 5.11
CA ARG A 80 3.48 7.88 4.85
C ARG A 80 4.99 8.16 4.81
N TRP A 81 5.42 9.25 4.17
CA TRP A 81 6.84 9.65 4.12
C TRP A 81 7.39 10.03 5.50
N HIS A 82 6.66 10.81 6.31
CA HIS A 82 7.09 11.16 7.66
C HIS A 82 7.19 9.94 8.59
N GLU A 83 6.25 8.99 8.51
CA GLU A 83 6.35 7.72 9.25
C GLU A 83 7.57 6.90 8.84
N ALA A 84 7.83 6.76 7.53
CA ALA A 84 9.00 6.06 7.04
C ALA A 84 10.30 6.77 7.48
N ALA A 85 10.34 8.10 7.44
CA ALA A 85 11.47 8.92 7.89
C ALA A 85 11.72 8.79 9.40
N ALA A 86 10.67 8.70 10.23
CA ALA A 86 10.79 8.49 11.67
C ALA A 86 11.33 7.09 11.97
N ARG A 87 10.78 6.05 11.33
CA ARG A 87 11.20 4.64 11.50
C ARG A 87 12.57 4.32 10.90
N ALA A 88 13.07 5.13 9.96
CA ALA A 88 14.37 4.94 9.31
C ALA A 88 15.54 5.64 10.02
N ARG A 89 15.28 6.47 11.04
CA ARG A 89 16.34 7.03 11.90
C ARG A 89 16.88 5.93 12.82
N PRO A 90 18.21 5.75 12.92
CA PRO A 90 18.78 4.96 14.00
C PRO A 90 18.35 5.53 15.35
N THR A 91 17.90 4.68 16.27
CA THR A 91 17.65 5.08 17.66
C THR A 91 18.99 5.28 18.36
N GLU A 92 19.49 6.52 18.38
CA GLU A 92 20.58 6.87 19.28
C GLU A 92 20.11 6.64 20.74
N PRO A 93 20.86 5.86 21.54
CA PRO A 93 20.47 5.62 22.93
C PRO A 93 20.56 6.94 23.71
N VAL A 94 19.45 7.35 24.31
CA VAL A 94 19.36 8.58 25.12
C VAL A 94 20.34 8.46 26.28
N ARG A 95 21.47 9.18 26.19
CA ARG A 95 22.36 9.41 27.33
C ARG A 95 21.62 10.26 28.34
N GLN A 96 21.02 9.61 29.34
CA GLN A 96 20.43 10.32 30.47
C GLN A 96 21.51 11.12 31.20
N ALA A 97 21.35 12.44 31.22
CA ALA A 97 22.27 13.34 31.90
C ALA A 97 22.03 13.32 33.42
N ALA A 98 22.50 12.25 34.08
CA ALA A 98 22.74 12.27 35.52
C ALA A 98 24.02 13.08 35.78
N GLY A 99 23.87 14.26 36.36
CA GLY A 99 25.00 15.14 36.67
C GLY A 99 25.18 15.30 38.18
N GLU A 100 26.34 14.92 38.70
CA GLU A 100 26.81 15.31 40.03
C GLU A 100 28.34 15.53 40.03
N ARG A 101 28.85 16.25 41.03
CA ARG A 101 30.19 16.90 40.99
C ARG A 101 31.17 16.33 42.02
N ALA A 102 32.34 15.91 41.56
CA ALA A 102 33.68 16.04 42.19
C ALA A 102 34.72 15.33 41.29
N GLY A 103 35.97 15.78 41.13
CA GLY A 103 36.65 17.00 41.58
C GLY A 103 37.93 17.24 40.74
N HIS A 104 38.69 18.28 41.07
CA HIS A 104 40.04 18.62 40.54
C HIS A 104 41.06 18.55 41.71
N PRO A 105 42.40 18.65 41.54
CA PRO A 105 43.12 19.35 40.44
C PRO A 105 44.44 18.72 39.91
N GLU A 106 45.04 19.40 38.90
CA GLU A 106 46.49 19.55 38.59
C GLU A 106 47.34 18.28 38.26
N GLU A 107 48.42 18.29 37.46
CA GLU A 107 49.23 19.29 36.70
C GLU A 107 49.44 18.82 35.22
N GLY A 108 50.08 19.53 34.27
CA GLY A 108 50.58 20.92 34.25
C GLY A 108 51.75 21.15 33.25
N GLY A 109 51.50 21.92 32.16
CA GLY A 109 52.54 22.63 31.37
C GLY A 109 53.30 21.88 30.25
N GLY A 110 53.89 22.67 29.31
CA GLY A 110 54.95 22.23 28.38
C GLY A 110 54.60 22.24 26.88
N ALA A 111 55.13 23.20 26.12
CA ALA A 111 55.13 23.19 24.65
C ALA A 111 56.56 22.94 24.11
N GLY A 112 56.70 22.32 22.93
CA GLY A 112 57.99 21.98 22.34
C GLY A 112 57.93 21.74 20.83
N GLU A 113 58.55 22.64 20.08
CA GLU A 113 58.59 22.69 18.61
C GLU A 113 59.75 21.85 18.04
N SER A 114 59.59 21.29 16.82
CA SER A 114 60.64 21.07 15.78
C SER A 114 60.43 19.81 14.92
N GLY A 115 60.79 19.92 13.64
CA GLY A 115 61.34 18.84 12.80
C GLY A 115 62.61 19.40 12.10
N PRO A 116 63.07 18.87 10.95
CA PRO A 116 62.76 17.61 10.26
C PRO A 116 64.02 16.72 10.11
N ASP A 117 63.95 15.59 9.40
CA ASP A 117 65.16 15.04 8.72
C ASP A 117 64.85 14.15 7.50
N ARG A 118 65.84 13.99 6.60
CA ARG A 118 65.81 13.16 5.38
C ARG A 118 67.22 12.90 4.81
N PRO A 119 67.62 11.63 4.62
CA PRO A 119 68.10 11.21 3.28
C PRO A 119 67.50 9.84 2.87
N ALA A 120 67.23 9.47 1.59
CA ALA A 120 67.72 9.83 0.25
C ALA A 120 68.88 8.96 -0.28
N VAL A 121 68.60 8.10 -1.28
CA VAL A 121 69.55 7.50 -2.22
C VAL A 121 68.91 7.39 -3.62
N ALA A 122 69.68 7.70 -4.66
CA ALA A 122 69.46 7.42 -6.09
C ALA A 122 70.87 7.26 -6.75
N PRO A 123 71.05 6.90 -8.05
CA PRO A 123 70.51 7.61 -9.24
C PRO A 123 69.58 6.68 -10.06
N SER A 124 69.54 6.45 -11.39
CA SER A 124 70.44 6.65 -12.56
C SER A 124 69.67 6.81 -13.89
N ALA A 125 70.41 7.18 -14.95
CA ALA A 125 69.92 7.50 -16.29
C ALA A 125 69.73 6.26 -17.22
N GLY A 126 69.00 6.33 -18.35
CA GLY A 126 68.17 7.44 -18.86
C GLY A 126 68.14 7.57 -20.41
N ARG A 127 67.80 8.78 -20.90
CA ARG A 127 67.73 9.26 -22.31
C ARG A 127 66.39 9.09 -23.05
N GLN A 128 66.22 9.87 -24.12
CA GLN A 128 65.00 10.44 -24.76
C GLN A 128 65.16 10.41 -26.31
N PRO A 129 64.23 10.92 -27.16
CA PRO A 129 62.76 11.11 -27.06
C PRO A 129 61.99 10.64 -28.33
N GLY A 130 60.67 10.90 -28.41
CA GLY A 130 59.86 10.76 -29.64
C GLY A 130 58.59 11.62 -29.61
N SER A 131 58.09 12.08 -30.76
CA SER A 131 57.06 13.15 -30.86
C SER A 131 55.65 12.66 -31.27
N GLY A 132 54.61 13.40 -30.85
CA GLY A 132 53.22 13.18 -31.27
C GLY A 132 52.28 14.26 -30.72
N THR A 133 51.42 14.85 -31.59
CA THR A 133 50.63 16.06 -31.26
C THR A 133 49.19 15.77 -30.79
N PRO A 134 48.62 16.60 -29.90
CA PRO A 134 47.23 16.46 -29.45
C PRO A 134 46.22 17.11 -30.42
N ARG A 135 45.03 16.50 -30.57
CA ARG A 135 43.91 17.04 -31.37
C ARG A 135 42.97 17.92 -30.51
N PRO A 136 42.45 19.06 -31.03
CA PRO A 136 41.64 19.99 -30.26
C PRO A 136 40.17 19.57 -30.12
N ARG A 137 39.54 19.96 -28.99
CA ARG A 137 38.10 19.78 -28.73
C ARG A 137 37.29 20.93 -29.34
N ARG A 138 36.51 20.66 -30.39
CA ARG A 138 35.62 21.66 -31.02
C ARG A 138 34.37 21.91 -30.17
N ARG A 139 34.34 23.04 -29.45
CA ARG A 139 33.09 23.60 -28.89
C ARG A 139 32.22 24.11 -30.05
N TRP A 140 30.92 23.85 -30.00
CA TRP A 140 29.93 24.50 -30.86
C TRP A 140 29.25 25.63 -30.09
N VAL A 141 29.15 26.80 -30.74
CA VAL A 141 28.30 27.92 -30.31
C VAL A 141 27.29 28.12 -31.43
N VAL A 142 26.00 28.21 -31.09
CA VAL A 142 24.92 28.46 -32.05
C VAL A 142 24.47 29.90 -31.90
N PRO A 143 24.49 30.73 -32.96
CA PRO A 143 23.98 32.10 -32.89
C PRO A 143 22.45 32.11 -32.89
N VAL A 144 21.86 32.98 -32.08
CA VAL A 144 20.42 33.30 -32.17
C VAL A 144 20.24 34.34 -33.26
N VAL A 145 19.43 34.03 -34.27
CA VAL A 145 19.00 34.99 -35.29
C VAL A 145 17.54 35.35 -35.02
N ALA A 146 17.28 36.60 -34.64
CA ALA A 146 15.93 37.11 -34.51
C ALA A 146 15.41 37.53 -35.90
N VAL A 147 14.27 36.97 -36.31
CA VAL A 147 13.56 37.37 -37.54
C VAL A 147 12.24 38.01 -37.14
N ALA A 148 12.14 39.33 -37.29
CA ALA A 148 10.89 40.05 -37.11
C ALA A 148 10.10 40.03 -38.43
N ALA A 149 8.98 39.33 -38.46
CA ALA A 149 8.05 39.32 -39.59
C ALA A 149 6.82 40.17 -39.26
N ALA A 150 6.71 41.34 -39.87
CA ALA A 150 5.50 42.16 -39.78
C ALA A 150 4.48 41.68 -40.82
N ILE A 151 3.28 41.29 -40.37
CA ILE A 151 2.16 40.93 -41.25
C ILE A 151 0.94 41.76 -40.83
N GLY A 152 0.69 42.86 -41.55
CA GLY A 152 -0.54 43.61 -41.42
C GLY A 152 -1.67 42.91 -42.19
N THR A 153 -2.67 42.39 -41.49
CA THR A 153 -3.86 41.78 -42.11
C THR A 153 -5.11 42.47 -41.58
N VAL A 154 -5.90 43.08 -42.47
CA VAL A 154 -7.21 43.64 -42.10
C VAL A 154 -8.21 42.50 -42.05
N VAL A 155 -8.82 42.27 -40.88
CA VAL A 155 -9.89 41.29 -40.71
C VAL A 155 -11.21 42.04 -40.51
N THR A 156 -12.08 41.96 -41.51
CA THR A 156 -13.48 42.38 -41.40
C THR A 156 -14.22 41.43 -40.46
N VAL A 157 -14.71 41.93 -39.34
CA VAL A 157 -15.49 41.14 -38.37
C VAL A 157 -16.89 40.86 -38.95
N VAL A 158 -17.09 39.65 -39.44
CA VAL A 158 -18.42 39.05 -39.63
C VAL A 158 -18.67 38.14 -38.43
N GLY A 159 -19.80 38.32 -37.75
CA GLY A 159 -20.12 37.59 -36.53
C GLY A 159 -20.29 36.09 -36.77
N LEU A 160 -19.40 35.29 -36.19
CA LEU A 160 -19.60 33.86 -35.95
C LEU A 160 -20.18 33.67 -34.54
N PRO A 161 -20.93 32.58 -34.27
CA PRO A 161 -21.43 32.29 -32.93
C PRO A 161 -20.30 32.08 -31.93
N ASP A 162 -20.56 32.45 -30.67
CA ASP A 162 -19.56 32.53 -29.59
C ASP A 162 -19.28 31.15 -28.96
N ASP A 163 -18.64 30.27 -29.73
CA ASP A 163 -18.03 29.03 -29.22
C ASP A 163 -16.77 29.40 -28.41
N GLY A 164 -17.01 29.90 -27.19
CA GLY A 164 -15.97 30.32 -26.26
C GLY A 164 -14.96 29.22 -25.95
N PRO A 165 -13.69 29.58 -25.62
CA PRO A 165 -12.59 28.62 -25.56
C PRO A 165 -12.84 27.55 -24.50
N THR A 166 -13.10 26.32 -24.94
CA THR A 166 -13.24 25.16 -24.05
C THR A 166 -11.93 24.95 -23.28
N GLY A 167 -11.94 25.26 -21.99
CA GLY A 167 -10.90 24.83 -21.06
C GLY A 167 -10.75 23.30 -21.07
N PRO A 168 -9.67 22.74 -20.48
CA PRO A 168 -9.43 21.30 -20.46
C PRO A 168 -10.66 20.59 -19.89
N GLY A 169 -11.38 19.87 -20.76
CA GLY A 169 -12.73 19.44 -20.48
C GLY A 169 -12.78 18.55 -19.24
N ALA A 170 -13.46 19.02 -18.19
CA ALA A 170 -13.68 18.24 -16.98
C ALA A 170 -14.28 16.89 -17.39
N ALA A 171 -13.51 15.81 -17.16
CA ALA A 171 -13.87 14.48 -17.60
C ALA A 171 -15.22 14.12 -16.98
N ARG A 172 -16.23 13.89 -17.83
CA ARG A 172 -17.61 13.69 -17.39
C ARG A 172 -17.76 12.29 -16.78
N CYS A 173 -18.45 12.20 -15.64
CA CYS A 173 -18.80 10.91 -15.06
C CYS A 173 -19.62 10.06 -16.06
N PRO A 174 -19.42 8.73 -16.08
CA PRO A 174 -20.24 7.84 -16.89
C PRO A 174 -21.70 7.87 -16.39
N ALA A 175 -22.65 7.74 -17.31
CA ALA A 175 -24.03 7.45 -16.92
C ALA A 175 -24.12 6.05 -16.29
N VAL A 176 -24.98 5.90 -15.27
CA VAL A 176 -25.30 4.61 -14.66
C VAL A 176 -26.30 3.89 -15.59
N PRO A 177 -25.96 2.73 -16.20
CA PRO A 177 -26.87 2.08 -17.14
C PRO A 177 -27.98 1.27 -16.44
N ASP A 178 -29.09 1.07 -17.15
CA ASP A 178 -30.14 0.13 -16.75
C ASP A 178 -29.57 -1.29 -16.58
N GLY A 179 -30.17 -2.07 -15.67
CA GLY A 179 -29.66 -3.41 -15.31
C GLY A 179 -28.39 -3.39 -14.44
N THR A 180 -27.95 -2.22 -13.96
CA THR A 180 -26.96 -2.10 -12.88
C THR A 180 -27.41 -2.89 -11.64
N ALA A 181 -26.56 -3.79 -11.15
CA ALA A 181 -26.84 -4.61 -9.96
C ALA A 181 -26.55 -3.85 -8.65
N PHE A 182 -25.57 -2.94 -8.66
CA PHE A 182 -25.27 -2.01 -7.57
C PHE A 182 -24.39 -0.85 -8.03
N THR A 183 -24.35 0.22 -7.25
CA THR A 183 -23.49 1.37 -7.49
C THR A 183 -22.38 1.51 -6.45
N ALA A 184 -21.31 2.21 -6.82
CA ALA A 184 -20.28 2.71 -5.89
C ALA A 184 -19.72 4.04 -6.41
N VAL A 185 -19.18 4.86 -5.51
CA VAL A 185 -18.63 6.18 -5.83
C VAL A 185 -17.10 6.10 -5.91
N THR A 186 -16.50 6.66 -6.96
CA THR A 186 -15.03 6.80 -7.08
C THR A 186 -14.50 7.89 -6.16
N TYR A 187 -13.24 7.81 -5.71
CA TYR A 187 -12.64 8.84 -4.86
C TYR A 187 -11.15 9.07 -5.14
N GLY A 188 -10.58 10.17 -4.61
CA GLY A 188 -9.15 10.48 -4.73
C GLY A 188 -8.70 10.72 -6.17
N GLY A 189 -7.89 9.81 -6.72
CA GLY A 189 -7.44 9.84 -8.12
C GLY A 189 -8.48 9.39 -9.14
N GLY A 190 -9.67 8.98 -8.70
CA GLY A 190 -10.64 8.27 -9.53
C GLY A 190 -10.35 6.77 -9.60
N ALA A 191 -10.86 6.09 -10.63
CA ALA A 191 -10.77 4.64 -10.74
C ALA A 191 -10.44 4.15 -12.16
N HIS A 192 -9.40 3.33 -12.27
CA HIS A 192 -8.97 2.72 -13.53
C HIS A 192 -9.81 1.47 -13.85
N VAL A 193 -10.56 1.51 -14.94
CA VAL A 193 -11.24 0.33 -15.52
C VAL A 193 -10.21 -0.47 -16.29
N ARG A 194 -10.04 -1.74 -15.96
CA ARG A 194 -8.99 -2.62 -16.51
C ARG A 194 -9.55 -3.80 -17.29
N ALA A 195 -8.76 -4.29 -18.25
CA ALA A 195 -9.11 -5.43 -19.08
C ALA A 195 -9.20 -6.78 -18.34
N GLY A 196 -8.70 -6.84 -17.09
CA GLY A 196 -8.69 -8.01 -16.22
C GLY A 196 -8.45 -7.60 -14.76
N ALA A 197 -8.69 -8.52 -13.83
CA ALA A 197 -8.69 -8.28 -12.39
C ALA A 197 -7.29 -8.30 -11.76
N ALA A 198 -6.36 -7.55 -12.35
CA ALA A 198 -4.98 -7.41 -11.91
C ALA A 198 -4.43 -6.00 -12.19
N ARG A 199 -3.40 -5.59 -11.45
CA ARG A 199 -2.76 -4.26 -11.58
C ARG A 199 -1.76 -4.16 -12.72
N ASP A 200 -1.40 -5.29 -13.35
CA ASP A 200 -0.67 -5.33 -14.62
C ASP A 200 -1.59 -5.30 -15.85
N ALA A 201 -2.89 -5.61 -15.67
CA ALA A 201 -3.86 -5.63 -16.75
C ALA A 201 -4.08 -4.22 -17.32
N SER A 202 -4.16 -4.09 -18.65
CA SER A 202 -4.26 -2.81 -19.33
C SER A 202 -5.44 -1.98 -18.85
N VAL A 203 -5.19 -0.70 -18.57
CA VAL A 203 -6.23 0.30 -18.31
C VAL A 203 -6.95 0.58 -19.63
N LEU A 204 -8.27 0.39 -19.64
CA LEU A 204 -9.16 0.68 -20.76
C LEU A 204 -9.62 2.14 -20.73
N THR A 205 -9.94 2.63 -19.54
CA THR A 205 -10.30 4.03 -19.28
C THR A 205 -10.11 4.35 -17.79
N THR A 206 -10.10 5.64 -17.44
CA THR A 206 -10.08 6.12 -16.06
C THR A 206 -11.36 6.90 -15.81
N ILE A 207 -12.15 6.46 -14.84
CA ILE A 207 -13.31 7.19 -14.33
C ILE A 207 -12.78 8.27 -13.37
N PRO A 208 -13.24 9.53 -13.45
CA PRO A 208 -12.87 10.60 -12.51
C PRO A 208 -13.22 10.25 -11.05
N PRO A 209 -12.69 10.96 -10.04
CA PRO A 209 -13.23 10.90 -8.68
C PRO A 209 -14.66 11.46 -8.61
N ASP A 210 -15.34 11.18 -7.49
CA ASP A 210 -16.68 11.66 -7.12
C ASP A 210 -17.80 11.27 -8.10
N CYS A 211 -17.55 10.26 -8.94
CA CYS A 211 -18.51 9.70 -9.88
C CYS A 211 -19.22 8.47 -9.30
N THR A 212 -20.55 8.47 -9.31
CA THR A 212 -21.35 7.26 -9.11
C THR A 212 -21.25 6.36 -10.34
N VAL A 213 -20.79 5.12 -10.17
CA VAL A 213 -20.60 4.14 -11.24
C VAL A 213 -21.54 2.94 -11.03
N GLY A 214 -22.15 2.46 -12.12
CA GLY A 214 -22.96 1.24 -12.12
C GLY A 214 -22.15 -0.02 -12.43
N PHE A 215 -22.35 -1.06 -11.61
CA PHE A 215 -21.68 -2.36 -11.74
C PHE A 215 -22.69 -3.49 -11.93
N THR A 216 -22.36 -4.45 -12.79
CA THR A 216 -23.22 -5.63 -13.12
C THR A 216 -22.91 -6.86 -12.28
N GLY A 217 -21.85 -6.81 -11.46
CA GLY A 217 -21.39 -7.93 -10.65
C GLY A 217 -19.99 -7.69 -10.10
N PHE A 218 -19.37 -8.74 -9.55
CA PHE A 218 -17.96 -8.72 -9.17
C PHE A 218 -17.28 -10.07 -9.37
N CYS A 219 -15.95 -10.07 -9.36
CA CYS A 219 -15.11 -11.26 -9.29
C CYS A 219 -14.07 -11.13 -8.15
N VAL A 220 -13.38 -12.24 -7.85
CA VAL A 220 -12.16 -12.21 -7.04
C VAL A 220 -10.97 -12.04 -7.99
N GLY A 221 -9.99 -11.23 -7.60
CA GLY A 221 -8.83 -10.88 -8.42
C GLY A 221 -7.54 -10.69 -7.60
N GLU A 222 -6.60 -9.93 -8.15
CA GLU A 222 -5.38 -9.54 -7.42
C GLU A 222 -5.72 -8.68 -6.20
N LYS A 223 -4.98 -8.90 -5.10
CA LYS A 223 -5.10 -8.14 -3.87
C LYS A 223 -4.57 -6.72 -4.04
N VAL A 224 -5.50 -5.76 -3.99
CA VAL A 224 -5.21 -4.34 -3.83
C VAL A 224 -5.37 -4.00 -2.35
N TYR A 225 -4.80 -2.89 -1.88
CA TYR A 225 -5.02 -2.41 -0.51
C TYR A 225 -5.60 -1.00 -0.61
N ASP A 226 -6.68 -0.73 0.13
CA ASP A 226 -7.33 0.58 0.06
C ASP A 226 -6.45 1.71 0.61
N ASN A 227 -6.65 2.91 0.05
CA ASN A 227 -5.88 4.10 0.44
C ASN A 227 -6.35 4.68 1.80
N THR A 228 -7.52 4.27 2.30
CA THR A 228 -8.09 4.82 3.53
C THR A 228 -7.65 4.04 4.77
N GLY A 229 -7.65 2.70 4.73
CA GLY A 229 -7.29 1.84 5.85
C GLY A 229 -6.00 1.05 5.66
N GLY A 230 -5.47 0.97 4.43
CA GLY A 230 -4.44 -0.01 4.08
C GLY A 230 -4.97 -1.45 4.11
N MET A 231 -6.30 -1.63 4.07
CA MET A 231 -6.93 -2.93 4.22
C MET A 231 -6.89 -3.71 2.91
N PRO A 232 -6.59 -5.02 2.93
CA PRO A 232 -6.57 -5.84 1.74
C PRO A 232 -7.98 -6.06 1.18
N ASP A 233 -8.14 -5.90 -0.13
CA ASP A 233 -9.36 -6.20 -0.86
C ASP A 233 -9.00 -6.95 -2.15
N VAL A 234 -9.71 -8.05 -2.42
CA VAL A 234 -9.58 -8.87 -3.63
C VAL A 234 -10.82 -8.80 -4.53
N ARG A 235 -11.80 -7.94 -4.23
CA ARG A 235 -12.99 -7.78 -5.08
C ARG A 235 -12.70 -6.84 -6.24
N TRP A 236 -13.16 -7.25 -7.41
CA TRP A 236 -13.07 -6.48 -8.64
C TRP A 236 -14.46 -6.39 -9.25
N PHE A 237 -15.06 -5.19 -9.20
CA PHE A 237 -16.42 -4.92 -9.65
C PHE A 237 -16.45 -4.80 -11.18
N LYS A 238 -17.45 -5.42 -11.81
CA LYS A 238 -17.63 -5.52 -13.27
C LYS A 238 -18.40 -4.32 -13.78
N VAL A 239 -17.79 -3.55 -14.68
CA VAL A 239 -18.44 -2.37 -15.30
C VAL A 239 -19.31 -2.83 -16.46
N ALA A 240 -20.50 -2.24 -16.63
CA ALA A 240 -21.46 -2.63 -17.67
C ALA A 240 -20.88 -2.54 -19.10
N GLY A 241 -20.06 -1.52 -19.38
CA GLY A 241 -19.34 -1.35 -20.65
C GLY A 241 -18.13 -2.29 -20.84
N GLY A 242 -17.93 -3.25 -19.95
CA GLY A 242 -16.80 -4.16 -19.95
C GLY A 242 -15.62 -3.70 -19.09
N GLY A 243 -14.75 -4.66 -18.75
CA GLY A 243 -13.65 -4.45 -17.81
C GLY A 243 -14.06 -4.48 -16.34
N VAL A 244 -13.08 -4.29 -15.47
CA VAL A 244 -13.23 -4.36 -14.01
C VAL A 244 -12.48 -3.26 -13.28
N VAL A 245 -12.98 -2.87 -12.11
CA VAL A 245 -12.39 -1.89 -11.20
C VAL A 245 -12.19 -2.54 -9.83
N SER A 246 -11.04 -2.34 -9.17
CA SER A 246 -10.86 -2.81 -7.79
C SER A 246 -11.71 -1.99 -6.81
N SER A 247 -12.40 -2.64 -5.88
CA SER A 247 -13.17 -1.95 -4.85
C SER A 247 -12.32 -1.20 -3.82
N ALA A 248 -11.01 -1.46 -3.77
CA ALA A 248 -10.06 -0.72 -2.93
C ALA A 248 -9.96 0.79 -3.26
N VAL A 249 -10.54 1.23 -4.38
CA VAL A 249 -10.65 2.65 -4.79
C VAL A 249 -12.11 3.10 -5.00
N LEU A 250 -13.08 2.42 -4.38
CA LEU A 250 -14.50 2.71 -4.48
C LEU A 250 -15.18 2.78 -3.11
N HIS A 251 -16.12 3.71 -2.95
CA HIS A 251 -17.04 3.79 -1.81
C HIS A 251 -18.39 3.16 -2.21
N GLY A 252 -18.54 1.88 -1.88
CA GLY A 252 -19.77 1.11 -2.10
C GLY A 252 -19.51 -0.39 -1.96
N ASN A 253 -20.55 -1.15 -1.61
CA ASN A 253 -20.48 -2.60 -1.43
C ASN A 253 -21.56 -3.30 -2.26
N PRO A 254 -21.29 -4.50 -2.81
CA PRO A 254 -22.31 -5.29 -3.49
C PRO A 254 -23.39 -5.79 -2.50
N PRO A 255 -24.58 -6.18 -2.99
CA PRO A 255 -25.61 -6.84 -2.20
C PRO A 255 -25.07 -8.10 -1.51
N ARG A 256 -25.56 -8.39 -0.29
CA ARG A 256 -25.02 -9.45 0.58
C ARG A 256 -25.24 -10.87 0.04
N ASP A 257 -26.24 -11.02 -0.82
CA ASP A 257 -26.65 -12.22 -1.54
C ASP A 257 -25.92 -12.40 -2.87
N LEU A 258 -25.42 -11.31 -3.48
CA LEU A 258 -24.63 -11.36 -4.70
C LEU A 258 -23.34 -12.16 -4.49
N ARG A 259 -22.91 -12.90 -5.53
CA ARG A 259 -21.75 -13.80 -5.48
C ARG A 259 -20.70 -13.39 -6.51
N ALA A 260 -19.44 -13.70 -6.20
CA ALA A 260 -18.36 -13.58 -7.16
C ALA A 260 -18.62 -14.51 -8.35
N SER A 261 -18.30 -14.04 -9.55
CA SER A 261 -18.40 -14.79 -10.81
C SER A 261 -17.16 -14.50 -11.67
N ASP A 262 -16.75 -15.43 -12.52
CA ASP A 262 -15.43 -15.38 -13.17
C ASP A 262 -15.14 -14.13 -14.01
N CYS A 263 -13.86 -13.80 -14.17
CA CYS A 263 -13.37 -12.67 -14.96
C CYS A 263 -11.96 -12.94 -15.49
N ARG A 264 -11.52 -12.18 -16.51
CA ARG A 264 -10.15 -12.26 -17.04
C ARG A 264 -9.15 -11.92 -15.92
N GLN A 265 -8.10 -12.73 -15.76
CA GLN A 265 -7.12 -12.63 -14.67
C GLN A 265 -7.73 -12.72 -13.25
N GLY A 266 -8.94 -13.25 -13.13
CA GLY A 266 -9.56 -13.56 -11.84
C GLY A 266 -8.79 -14.60 -11.03
N ARG A 267 -9.14 -14.69 -9.75
CA ARG A 267 -8.64 -15.69 -8.80
C ARG A 267 -9.81 -16.57 -8.33
N PRO A 268 -9.56 -17.81 -7.88
CA PRO A 268 -10.61 -18.65 -7.29
C PRO A 268 -11.22 -17.98 -6.05
N THR A 269 -12.46 -18.35 -5.72
CA THR A 269 -13.06 -18.04 -4.41
C THR A 269 -12.48 -18.93 -3.33
N SER A 270 -12.45 -18.47 -2.08
CA SER A 270 -12.04 -19.29 -0.92
C SER A 270 -12.82 -20.61 -0.88
N THR A 271 -12.13 -21.76 -0.91
CA THR A 271 -12.75 -23.10 -0.92
C THR A 271 -12.50 -23.92 0.36
N GLY A 272 -11.77 -23.37 1.32
CA GLY A 272 -11.54 -24.02 2.61
C GLY A 272 -10.95 -23.04 3.62
N LEU A 273 -11.38 -23.18 4.86
CA LEU A 273 -10.91 -22.40 6.02
C LEU A 273 -10.84 -23.36 7.21
N GLU A 274 -9.74 -23.34 7.94
CA GLU A 274 -9.56 -24.04 9.21
C GLU A 274 -9.04 -23.06 10.27
N LEU A 275 -9.41 -23.28 11.52
CA LEU A 275 -9.05 -22.44 12.66
C LEU A 275 -8.37 -23.29 13.74
N SER A 276 -7.18 -22.85 14.17
CA SER A 276 -6.49 -23.34 15.37
C SER A 276 -6.19 -22.19 16.34
N VAL A 277 -5.99 -22.56 17.61
CA VAL A 277 -5.66 -21.64 18.71
C VAL A 277 -4.33 -22.08 19.28
N VAL A 278 -3.40 -21.14 19.44
CA VAL A 278 -2.03 -21.39 19.92
C VAL A 278 -1.79 -20.54 21.17
N THR A 279 -1.58 -21.19 22.32
CA THR A 279 -1.24 -20.52 23.58
C THR A 279 0.24 -20.17 23.62
N GLY A 280 0.60 -18.97 24.08
CA GLY A 280 2.00 -18.63 24.36
C GLY A 280 2.59 -19.48 25.51
N ALA A 281 3.93 -19.61 25.55
CA ALA A 281 4.65 -20.36 26.58
C ALA A 281 4.76 -19.62 27.95
N GLY A 282 3.78 -18.79 28.30
CA GLY A 282 3.80 -17.92 29.47
C GLY A 282 2.42 -17.76 30.13
N ARG A 283 2.40 -17.26 31.37
CA ARG A 283 1.19 -17.19 32.22
C ARG A 283 0.15 -16.13 31.82
N SER A 284 0.30 -15.45 30.69
CA SER A 284 -0.42 -14.19 30.40
C SER A 284 -1.85 -14.35 29.88
N GLY A 285 -2.37 -15.58 29.73
CA GLY A 285 -3.70 -15.82 29.14
C GLY A 285 -3.83 -15.45 27.65
N ALA A 286 -2.71 -15.13 27.00
CA ALA A 286 -2.67 -14.66 25.62
C ALA A 286 -2.74 -15.83 24.63
N VAL A 287 -3.58 -15.67 23.59
CA VAL A 287 -3.79 -16.66 22.54
C VAL A 287 -3.56 -16.06 21.16
N THR A 288 -2.97 -16.84 20.27
CA THR A 288 -2.88 -16.54 18.84
C THR A 288 -3.87 -17.42 18.09
N LEU A 289 -4.85 -16.80 17.45
CA LEU A 289 -5.70 -17.45 16.46
C LEU A 289 -4.89 -17.62 15.18
N ARG A 290 -4.91 -18.80 14.56
CA ARG A 290 -4.32 -19.02 13.24
C ARG A 290 -5.36 -19.64 12.31
N ALA A 291 -5.46 -19.07 11.11
CA ALA A 291 -6.36 -19.51 10.07
C ALA A 291 -5.57 -19.94 8.83
N THR A 292 -5.83 -21.14 8.34
CA THR A 292 -5.22 -21.70 7.12
C THR A 292 -6.32 -22.27 6.21
N GLY A 293 -6.01 -22.52 4.94
CA GLY A 293 -7.02 -22.98 3.99
C GLY A 293 -6.61 -22.80 2.54
N ARG A 294 -7.54 -23.05 1.62
CA ARG A 294 -7.34 -22.89 0.18
C ARG A 294 -7.97 -21.59 -0.28
N ASP A 295 -7.24 -20.86 -1.11
CA ASP A 295 -7.70 -19.62 -1.76
C ASP A 295 -8.17 -18.57 -0.73
N LEU A 296 -7.45 -18.49 0.40
CA LEU A 296 -7.65 -17.46 1.42
C LEU A 296 -6.84 -16.21 1.08
N TYR A 297 -7.50 -15.06 1.07
CA TYR A 297 -6.88 -13.75 0.79
C TYR A 297 -6.92 -12.83 2.00
N VAL A 298 -8.05 -12.80 2.71
CA VAL A 298 -8.27 -12.01 3.92
C VAL A 298 -9.02 -12.88 4.91
N VAL A 299 -8.66 -12.82 6.20
CA VAL A 299 -9.38 -13.51 7.27
C VAL A 299 -9.76 -12.53 8.36
N GLY A 300 -11.05 -12.38 8.59
CA GLY A 300 -11.59 -11.68 9.75
C GLY A 300 -11.58 -12.60 10.97
N PHE A 301 -11.25 -12.06 12.13
CA PHE A 301 -11.30 -12.76 13.41
C PHE A 301 -12.23 -12.03 14.38
N THR A 302 -13.07 -12.76 15.12
CA THR A 302 -13.96 -12.21 16.15
C THR A 302 -14.07 -13.15 17.35
N THR A 303 -14.45 -12.61 18.51
CA THR A 303 -14.84 -13.39 19.69
C THR A 303 -16.29 -13.17 20.06
N SER A 304 -16.84 -14.06 20.89
CA SER A 304 -17.99 -13.80 21.75
C SER A 304 -17.77 -14.53 23.08
N ALA A 305 -17.82 -13.82 24.20
CA ALA A 305 -18.11 -14.47 25.48
C ALA A 305 -19.60 -14.84 25.49
N GLY A 306 -19.94 -16.07 25.86
CA GLY A 306 -21.34 -16.43 26.08
C GLY A 306 -21.84 -15.87 27.41
N ASP A 307 -23.03 -15.27 27.42
CA ASP A 307 -23.74 -14.97 28.66
C ASP A 307 -24.29 -16.29 29.24
N PRO A 308 -23.95 -16.68 30.48
CA PRO A 308 -24.53 -17.86 31.12
C PRO A 308 -26.06 -17.79 31.28
N ALA A 309 -26.66 -16.60 31.32
CA ALA A 309 -28.11 -16.41 31.40
C ALA A 309 -28.82 -16.52 30.03
N SER A 310 -28.12 -16.20 28.94
CA SER A 310 -28.66 -16.18 27.57
C SER A 310 -27.77 -16.92 26.56
N PRO A 311 -27.62 -18.27 26.63
CA PRO A 311 -26.61 -19.00 25.85
C PRO A 311 -26.73 -18.90 24.31
N GLY A 312 -27.92 -18.55 23.80
CA GLY A 312 -28.18 -18.35 22.37
C GLY A 312 -27.85 -16.95 21.86
N GLU A 313 -27.78 -15.94 22.74
CA GLU A 313 -27.53 -14.54 22.36
C GLU A 313 -26.06 -14.18 22.55
N ARG A 314 -25.45 -13.59 21.51
CA ARG A 314 -23.99 -13.45 21.43
C ARG A 314 -23.57 -12.08 20.93
N THR A 315 -22.98 -11.30 21.83
CA THR A 315 -22.27 -10.07 21.45
C THR A 315 -20.92 -10.43 20.82
N TRP A 316 -20.73 -10.05 19.56
CA TRP A 316 -19.53 -10.38 18.78
C TRP A 316 -18.54 -9.20 18.73
N ARG A 317 -17.34 -9.39 19.29
CA ARG A 317 -16.25 -8.40 19.27
C ARG A 317 -15.14 -8.82 18.29
N GLN A 318 -14.98 -8.06 17.20
CA GLN A 318 -13.87 -8.23 16.27
C GLN A 318 -12.51 -8.17 16.99
N VAL A 319 -11.58 -9.01 16.55
CA VAL A 319 -10.17 -9.04 16.95
C VAL A 319 -9.32 -8.33 15.91
N ALA A 320 -9.43 -8.74 14.64
CA ALA A 320 -8.63 -8.21 13.53
C ALA A 320 -9.30 -8.52 12.18
N LEU A 321 -8.91 -7.76 11.15
CA LEU A 321 -9.07 -8.13 9.74
C LEU A 321 -7.67 -8.35 9.16
N ALA A 322 -7.30 -9.61 8.90
CA ALA A 322 -5.92 -10.02 8.68
C ALA A 322 -5.62 -10.39 7.22
N ASP A 323 -4.44 -9.97 6.76
CA ASP A 323 -3.93 -10.14 5.41
C ASP A 323 -3.20 -11.49 5.24
N VAL A 324 -3.68 -12.37 4.34
CA VAL A 324 -2.97 -13.62 3.98
C VAL A 324 -1.89 -13.30 2.95
N ARG A 325 -0.67 -13.01 3.43
CA ARG A 325 0.48 -12.69 2.56
C ARG A 325 1.12 -13.93 1.94
N ASP A 326 1.27 -14.98 2.75
CA ASP A 326 1.77 -16.28 2.33
C ASP A 326 0.67 -17.33 2.59
N PRO A 327 0.10 -17.96 1.54
CA PRO A 327 -0.89 -19.03 1.68
C PRO A 327 -0.42 -20.24 2.51
N ALA A 328 0.89 -20.53 2.57
CA ALA A 328 1.43 -21.61 3.39
C ALA A 328 1.46 -21.26 4.90
N VAL A 329 1.58 -19.97 5.24
CA VAL A 329 1.48 -19.48 6.62
C VAL A 329 0.01 -19.28 7.02
N GLY A 330 -0.81 -18.76 6.11
CA GLY A 330 -2.19 -18.34 6.38
C GLY A 330 -2.26 -16.94 6.99
N ALA A 331 -3.30 -16.70 7.80
CA ALA A 331 -3.45 -15.49 8.61
C ALA A 331 -3.40 -15.80 10.10
N SER A 332 -3.08 -14.81 10.92
CA SER A 332 -3.16 -14.92 12.38
C SER A 332 -3.59 -13.61 13.04
N ALA A 333 -4.14 -13.72 14.24
CA ALA A 333 -4.49 -12.60 15.10
C ALA A 333 -4.19 -12.94 16.56
N ARG A 334 -3.61 -11.99 17.30
CA ARG A 334 -3.26 -12.14 18.71
C ARG A 334 -4.34 -11.51 19.59
N LEU A 335 -4.69 -12.19 20.68
CA LEU A 335 -5.47 -11.66 21.79
C LEU A 335 -4.56 -11.71 23.02
N ASP A 336 -4.26 -10.56 23.61
CA ASP A 336 -3.41 -10.50 24.82
C ASP A 336 -4.12 -11.04 26.07
N ALA A 337 -5.46 -11.05 26.08
CA ALA A 337 -6.28 -11.78 27.03
C ALA A 337 -7.58 -12.24 26.36
N LEU A 338 -8.14 -13.37 26.82
CA LEU A 338 -9.50 -13.77 26.48
C LEU A 338 -10.53 -12.86 27.21
N PRO A 339 -11.75 -12.66 26.66
CA PRO A 339 -12.72 -11.73 27.23
C PRO A 339 -13.29 -12.14 28.60
N GLY A 340 -12.65 -11.65 29.67
CA GLY A 340 -13.24 -11.53 31.01
C GLY A 340 -12.82 -12.60 32.02
N PRO A 341 -12.31 -12.24 33.22
CA PRO A 341 -12.13 -13.18 34.34
C PRO A 341 -13.46 -13.51 35.05
N SER A 342 -14.53 -12.77 34.76
CA SER A 342 -15.88 -12.96 35.29
C SER A 342 -16.80 -13.76 34.35
N ALA A 343 -16.32 -14.15 33.16
CA ALA A 343 -17.07 -14.95 32.20
C ALA A 343 -17.16 -16.41 32.69
N ARG A 344 -18.22 -16.74 33.45
CA ARG A 344 -18.55 -18.12 33.87
C ARG A 344 -19.05 -19.03 32.73
N GLY A 345 -18.74 -18.69 31.49
CA GLY A 345 -19.24 -19.31 30.28
C GLY A 345 -18.15 -19.34 29.20
N PRO A 346 -18.16 -20.35 28.31
CA PRO A 346 -17.08 -20.52 27.37
C PRO A 346 -17.04 -19.39 26.33
N VAL A 347 -15.81 -19.00 25.97
CA VAL A 347 -15.57 -18.03 24.89
C VAL A 347 -15.60 -18.77 23.56
N VAL A 348 -16.28 -18.20 22.58
CA VAL A 348 -16.22 -18.65 21.19
C VAL A 348 -15.28 -17.75 20.42
N LEU A 349 -14.31 -18.36 19.76
CA LEU A 349 -13.31 -17.75 18.88
C LEU A 349 -13.66 -18.11 17.44
N VAL A 350 -13.73 -17.13 16.55
CA VAL A 350 -14.18 -17.33 15.16
C VAL A 350 -13.17 -16.73 14.18
N ALA A 351 -12.94 -17.47 13.09
CA ALA A 351 -12.37 -16.96 11.85
C ALA A 351 -13.43 -17.02 10.74
N ALA A 352 -13.44 -16.01 9.89
CA ALA A 352 -14.25 -15.97 8.67
C ALA A 352 -13.38 -15.54 7.49
N ALA A 353 -13.49 -16.23 6.35
CA ALA A 353 -12.79 -15.80 5.14
C ALA A 353 -13.54 -14.61 4.52
N CYS A 354 -12.82 -13.52 4.28
CA CYS A 354 -13.35 -12.27 3.74
C CYS A 354 -12.75 -12.02 2.34
N LEU A 355 -13.47 -11.27 1.51
CA LEU A 355 -12.94 -10.75 0.24
C LEU A 355 -12.39 -9.33 0.38
N GLY A 356 -12.76 -8.64 1.46
CA GLY A 356 -12.39 -7.27 1.81
C GLY A 356 -13.21 -6.83 3.02
N GLY A 357 -13.16 -5.55 3.37
CA GLY A 357 -14.01 -4.99 4.43
C GLY A 357 -15.50 -5.16 4.13
N ASP A 358 -16.26 -5.51 5.17
CA ASP A 358 -17.71 -5.81 5.16
C ASP A 358 -18.17 -6.92 4.19
N SER A 359 -17.23 -7.70 3.64
CA SER A 359 -17.51 -8.71 2.60
C SER A 359 -17.09 -10.13 3.03
N PRO A 360 -17.87 -10.81 3.89
CA PRO A 360 -17.66 -12.21 4.23
C PRO A 360 -18.04 -13.15 3.07
N THR A 361 -17.26 -14.22 2.89
CA THR A 361 -17.55 -15.28 1.89
C THR A 361 -18.66 -16.25 2.31
N GLY A 362 -18.96 -16.32 3.62
CA GLY A 362 -19.77 -17.37 4.22
C GLY A 362 -18.96 -18.56 4.76
N LEU A 363 -17.66 -18.69 4.42
CA LEU A 363 -16.79 -19.65 5.11
C LEU A 363 -16.45 -19.15 6.51
N VAL A 364 -16.98 -19.86 7.52
CA VAL A 364 -16.77 -19.59 8.95
C VAL A 364 -16.22 -20.85 9.63
N ARG A 365 -15.35 -20.65 10.62
CA ARG A 365 -14.91 -21.66 11.57
C ARG A 365 -14.93 -21.12 12.99
N ALA A 366 -15.49 -21.88 13.91
CA ALA A 366 -15.56 -21.53 15.32
C ALA A 366 -14.88 -22.57 16.19
N ARG A 367 -14.17 -22.10 17.22
CA ARG A 367 -13.56 -22.88 18.30
C ARG A 367 -14.15 -22.38 19.61
N GLN A 368 -14.58 -23.28 20.47
CA GLN A 368 -14.96 -22.97 21.84
C GLN A 368 -13.74 -23.16 22.75
N VAL A 369 -13.53 -22.24 23.69
CA VAL A 369 -12.38 -22.24 24.60
C VAL A 369 -12.80 -21.83 26.01
N ARG A 370 -12.14 -22.39 27.02
CA ARG A 370 -12.23 -21.99 28.42
C ARG A 370 -11.13 -20.96 28.74
N PRO A 371 -11.44 -19.81 29.35
CA PRO A 371 -10.41 -18.85 29.79
C PRO A 371 -9.35 -19.47 30.72
N GLU A 372 -9.74 -20.45 31.52
CA GLU A 372 -8.91 -21.16 32.49
C GLU A 372 -7.99 -22.24 31.88
N ASP A 373 -8.39 -22.89 30.77
CA ASP A 373 -7.49 -23.68 29.93
C ASP A 373 -7.69 -23.34 28.43
N PRO A 374 -6.89 -22.39 27.91
CA PRO A 374 -6.97 -22.01 26.50
C PRO A 374 -6.36 -23.01 25.51
N ARG A 375 -5.88 -24.18 25.96
CA ARG A 375 -5.33 -25.23 25.10
C ARG A 375 -6.41 -26.19 24.61
N GLU A 376 -7.48 -26.41 25.39
CA GLU A 376 -8.62 -27.26 25.02
C GLU A 376 -9.60 -26.57 24.05
N ALA A 377 -9.08 -25.99 22.97
CA ALA A 377 -9.87 -25.29 21.96
C ALA A 377 -10.62 -26.28 21.04
N VAL A 378 -11.80 -26.73 21.47
CA VAL A 378 -12.64 -27.68 20.71
C VAL A 378 -13.39 -27.00 19.55
N PRO A 379 -13.65 -27.68 18.42
CA PRO A 379 -14.55 -27.15 17.37
C PRO A 379 -15.97 -26.97 17.89
N VAL A 380 -16.69 -25.96 17.39
CA VAL A 380 -18.11 -25.75 17.70
C VAL A 380 -18.88 -25.35 16.43
N THR A 381 -20.09 -25.87 16.27
CA THR A 381 -21.01 -25.46 15.19
C THR A 381 -21.89 -24.32 15.69
N LEU A 382 -21.83 -23.18 15.01
CA LEU A 382 -22.75 -22.06 15.19
C LEU A 382 -23.99 -22.25 14.32
N ASP A 383 -25.16 -21.77 14.76
CA ASP A 383 -26.36 -21.72 13.91
C ASP A 383 -26.23 -20.69 12.77
N GLN A 384 -27.16 -20.70 11.81
CA GLN A 384 -27.09 -19.83 10.63
C GLN A 384 -27.10 -18.32 10.97
N ARG A 385 -27.82 -17.90 12.01
CA ARG A 385 -27.85 -16.50 12.48
C ARG A 385 -26.51 -16.15 13.13
N GLN A 386 -26.03 -16.98 14.04
CA GLN A 386 -24.74 -16.80 14.71
C GLN A 386 -23.55 -16.82 13.73
N GLN A 387 -23.54 -17.70 12.73
CA GLN A 387 -22.54 -17.70 11.65
C GLN A 387 -22.55 -16.36 10.89
N ALA A 388 -23.73 -15.87 10.52
CA ALA A 388 -23.87 -14.63 9.77
C ALA A 388 -23.50 -13.39 10.61
N GLU A 389 -23.82 -13.37 11.91
CA GLU A 389 -23.43 -12.32 12.84
C GLU A 389 -21.92 -12.31 13.10
N ALA A 390 -21.33 -13.47 13.38
CA ALA A 390 -19.89 -13.61 13.58
C ALA A 390 -19.10 -13.24 12.32
N ALA A 391 -19.56 -13.66 11.13
CA ALA A 391 -18.94 -13.30 9.86
C ALA A 391 -19.00 -11.78 9.58
N ARG A 392 -20.10 -11.11 9.94
CA ARG A 392 -20.19 -9.64 9.88
C ARG A 392 -19.21 -8.97 10.84
N SER A 393 -19.16 -9.39 12.11
CA SER A 393 -18.24 -8.80 13.09
C SER A 393 -16.77 -9.06 12.75
N ALA A 394 -16.46 -10.25 12.21
CA ALA A 394 -15.12 -10.61 11.74
C ALA A 394 -14.66 -9.78 10.54
N CYS A 395 -15.48 -9.68 9.49
CA CYS A 395 -15.11 -9.07 8.22
C CYS A 395 -15.33 -7.55 8.11
N ARG A 396 -16.01 -6.90 9.08
CA ARG A 396 -16.22 -5.43 9.06
C ARG A 396 -14.91 -4.67 8.95
N TYR A 397 -14.97 -3.45 8.42
CA TYR A 397 -13.84 -2.53 8.51
C TYR A 397 -13.42 -2.28 9.98
N PRO A 398 -12.14 -2.48 10.35
CA PRO A 398 -11.66 -2.14 11.68
C PRO A 398 -11.85 -0.64 11.96
N SER A 399 -12.53 -0.31 13.05
CA SER A 399 -12.60 1.07 13.55
C SER A 399 -11.19 1.57 13.87
N ARG A 400 -10.79 2.71 13.29
CA ARG A 400 -9.63 3.47 13.80
C ARG A 400 -9.93 3.83 15.26
N GLY A 401 -9.08 3.34 16.16
CA GLY A 401 -9.10 3.70 17.59
C GLY A 401 -8.25 4.93 17.88
#